data_AF-A0A7S0ZY31-F1
#
_entry.id   AF-A0A7S0ZY31-F1
#
_cell.length_a   1.000
_cell.length_b   1.000
_cell.length_c   1.000
_cell.angle_alpha   90.00
_cell.angle_beta   90.00
_cell.angle_gamma   90.00
#
_symmetry.space_group_name_H-M   'P 1'
#
loop_
_entity.id
_entity.type
_entity.pdbx_description
1 polymer ?
#
loop_
_entity_poly.entity_id
_entity_poly.type
_entity_poly.pdbx_seq_one_letter_code
_entity_poly.pdbx_strand_id
1 'polypeptide(L)'
;MKSQNANAALQKKLFGRKRGAPDAGKTAKVCKMDGSRSGELVDDEMASLRALFEAKGLVVDVAGEISASMLDSPRADVRRLLAGLARHPSLVSDLNAGTLLPSSFLTLDDDALASRAVADARQRKCQDADESFIRMECPECGANARGTTFLSAAGAKPMMGRAQIVLRGQCVDCGHVWIADDR
;
A
#
# COMPACT_ATOMS: atom_id res chain seq x y z
N MET A 1 30.84 35.86 -15.58
CA MET A 1 30.36 35.31 -14.30
C MET A 1 29.90 33.87 -14.55
N LYS A 2 30.56 32.89 -13.95
CA LYS A 2 30.34 31.46 -14.22
C LYS A 2 29.08 30.97 -13.48
N SER A 3 27.99 30.78 -14.22
CA SER A 3 26.77 30.12 -13.73
C SER A 3 27.07 28.65 -13.44
N GLN A 4 27.36 28.34 -12.17
CA GLN A 4 27.47 26.96 -11.72
C GLN A 4 26.08 26.31 -11.67
N ASN A 5 26.04 25.12 -12.26
CA ASN A 5 24.87 24.35 -12.64
C ASN A 5 24.07 23.86 -11.41
N ALA A 6 23.06 24.61 -10.98
CA ALA A 6 22.22 24.30 -9.82
C ALA A 6 21.49 22.94 -9.94
N ASN A 7 21.27 22.46 -11.18
CA ASN A 7 20.66 21.15 -11.44
C ASN A 7 21.57 19.97 -11.06
N ALA A 8 22.89 20.12 -11.14
CA ALA A 8 23.83 19.04 -10.79
C ALA A 8 23.88 18.80 -9.26
N ALA A 9 23.69 19.85 -8.46
CA ALA A 9 23.66 19.77 -7.00
C ALA A 9 22.38 19.09 -6.49
N LEU A 10 21.24 19.30 -7.16
CA LEU A 10 19.97 18.66 -6.84
C LEU A 10 19.96 17.16 -7.19
N GLN A 11 20.51 16.77 -8.34
CA GLN A 11 20.64 15.36 -8.70
C GLN A 11 21.50 14.57 -7.71
N LYS A 12 22.55 15.19 -7.16
CA LYS A 12 23.40 14.55 -6.15
C LYS A 12 22.71 14.38 -4.79
N LYS A 13 21.70 15.20 -4.46
CA LYS A 13 20.89 15.06 -3.24
C LYS A 13 19.73 14.08 -3.41
N LEU A 14 19.14 14.00 -4.59
CA LEU A 14 18.01 13.12 -4.89
C LEU A 14 18.45 11.68 -5.22
N PHE A 15 19.60 11.50 -5.87
CA PHE A 15 20.10 10.20 -6.35
C PHE A 15 21.48 9.80 -5.81
N GLY A 16 22.11 10.64 -4.99
CA GLY A 16 23.40 10.37 -4.35
C GLY A 16 23.26 9.36 -3.20
N ARG A 17 22.95 8.12 -3.55
CA ARG A 17 22.93 6.97 -2.64
C ARG A 17 24.32 6.84 -2.01
N LYS A 18 24.40 6.94 -0.67
CA LYS A 18 25.54 6.43 0.11
C LYS A 18 25.72 4.96 -0.26
N ARG A 19 26.74 4.65 -1.08
CA ARG A 19 27.30 3.30 -1.17
C ARG A 19 28.02 3.06 0.15
N GLY A 20 27.30 2.46 1.11
CA GLY A 20 27.94 1.83 2.26
C GLY A 20 28.91 0.76 1.74
N ALA A 21 30.09 0.71 2.36
CA ALA A 21 31.13 -0.26 2.07
C ALA A 21 30.61 -1.71 2.14
N PRO A 22 31.19 -2.65 1.37
CA PRO A 22 30.81 -4.04 1.43
C PRO A 22 31.33 -4.64 2.74
N ASP A 23 30.43 -4.95 3.66
CA ASP A 23 30.75 -5.91 4.72
C ASP A 23 30.75 -7.31 4.11
N ALA A 24 31.84 -8.03 4.39
CA ALA A 24 32.14 -9.32 3.84
C ALA A 24 31.09 -10.38 4.24
N GLY A 25 30.69 -11.22 3.28
CA GLY A 25 30.08 -12.51 3.56
C GLY A 25 28.55 -12.57 3.40
N LYS A 26 28.10 -12.61 2.13
CA LYS A 26 27.08 -13.55 1.64
C LYS A 26 26.86 -13.29 0.15
N THR A 27 27.46 -14.14 -0.67
CA THR A 27 27.18 -14.23 -2.10
C THR A 27 25.69 -14.51 -2.28
N ALA A 28 24.96 -13.52 -2.80
CA ALA A 28 23.63 -13.74 -3.37
C ALA A 28 23.82 -14.59 -4.62
N LYS A 29 23.78 -15.91 -4.44
CA LYS A 29 23.67 -16.86 -5.53
C LYS A 29 22.27 -16.67 -6.11
N VAL A 30 22.19 -15.93 -7.22
CA VAL A 30 21.02 -15.98 -8.11
C VAL A 30 20.99 -17.39 -8.68
N CYS A 31 20.37 -18.31 -7.95
CA CYS A 31 19.97 -19.58 -8.48
C CYS A 31 18.66 -19.33 -9.22
N LYS A 32 18.71 -19.29 -10.55
CA LYS A 32 17.58 -19.75 -11.35
C LYS A 32 17.32 -21.20 -10.92
N MET A 33 16.28 -21.41 -10.13
CA MET A 33 15.78 -22.75 -9.80
C MET A 33 14.53 -22.96 -10.64
N ASP A 34 14.74 -23.34 -11.91
CA ASP A 34 13.85 -24.29 -12.54
C ASP A 34 14.30 -25.65 -12.00
N GLY A 35 13.52 -26.26 -11.10
CA GLY A 35 13.93 -27.54 -10.53
C GLY A 35 13.15 -27.88 -9.27
N SER A 36 12.37 -28.94 -9.37
CA SER A 36 11.62 -29.63 -8.32
C SER A 36 12.25 -29.47 -6.93
N ARG A 37 11.51 -28.83 -6.01
CA ARG A 37 11.84 -28.80 -4.59
C ARG A 37 11.92 -30.25 -4.08
N SER A 38 13.07 -30.67 -3.57
CA SER A 38 13.22 -31.95 -2.88
C SER A 38 12.34 -31.96 -1.63
N GLY A 39 11.56 -33.02 -1.43
CA GLY A 39 10.55 -33.12 -0.35
C GLY A 39 11.09 -32.81 1.05
N GLU A 40 12.33 -33.19 1.34
CA GLU A 40 12.98 -32.95 2.64
C GLU A 40 13.13 -31.45 2.97
N LEU A 41 13.36 -30.59 1.96
CA LEU A 41 13.45 -29.13 2.16
C LEU A 41 12.07 -28.48 2.36
N VAL A 42 11.03 -29.11 1.79
CA VAL A 42 9.65 -28.66 1.95
C VAL A 42 9.15 -28.97 3.35
N ASP A 43 9.50 -30.14 3.88
CA ASP A 43 9.13 -30.56 5.22
C ASP A 43 9.78 -29.67 6.29
N ASP A 44 11.05 -29.28 6.12
CA ASP A 44 11.75 -28.35 7.02
C ASP A 44 11.17 -26.92 6.99
N GLU A 45 10.82 -26.41 5.82
CA GLU A 45 10.21 -25.07 5.66
C GLU A 45 8.79 -25.05 6.27
N MET A 46 8.01 -26.10 6.03
CA MET A 46 6.69 -26.28 6.62
C MET A 46 6.75 -26.39 8.16
N ALA A 47 7.68 -27.18 8.69
CA ALA A 47 7.88 -27.32 10.14
C ALA A 47 8.28 -25.98 10.78
N SER A 48 9.12 -25.21 10.10
CA SER A 48 9.53 -23.87 10.55
C SER A 48 8.36 -22.88 10.58
N LEU A 49 7.51 -22.88 9.55
CA LEU A 49 6.31 -22.04 9.50
C LEU A 49 5.30 -22.44 10.59
N ARG A 50 5.11 -23.74 10.79
CA ARG A 50 4.23 -24.27 11.83
C ARG A 50 4.67 -23.81 13.22
N ALA A 51 5.96 -23.92 13.52
CA ALA A 51 6.53 -23.46 14.79
C ALA A 51 6.30 -21.95 15.03
N LEU A 52 6.31 -21.13 13.98
CA LEU A 52 6.01 -19.69 14.11
C LEU A 52 4.55 -19.42 14.47
N PHE A 53 3.61 -20.18 13.90
CA PHE A 53 2.19 -20.06 14.21
C PHE A 53 1.83 -20.66 15.59
N GLU A 54 2.46 -21.77 15.96
CA GLU A 54 2.34 -22.35 17.31
C GLU A 54 2.90 -21.40 18.38
N ALA A 55 4.01 -20.72 18.10
CA ALA A 55 4.55 -19.68 18.99
C ALA A 55 3.59 -18.47 19.16
N LYS A 56 2.57 -18.33 18.30
CA LYS A 56 1.48 -17.35 18.45
C LYS A 56 0.27 -17.90 19.19
N GLY A 57 0.30 -19.15 19.64
CA GLY A 57 -0.76 -19.79 20.43
C GLY A 57 -1.79 -20.54 19.61
N LEU A 58 -1.53 -20.82 18.33
CA LEU A 58 -2.40 -21.67 17.52
C LEU A 58 -2.22 -23.15 17.87
N VAL A 59 -3.33 -23.90 17.88
CA VAL A 59 -3.30 -25.35 18.05
C VAL A 59 -2.56 -25.99 16.88
N VAL A 60 -1.82 -27.05 17.18
CA VAL A 60 -0.94 -27.82 16.29
C VAL A 60 -1.61 -28.14 14.94
N ASP A 61 -2.87 -28.55 14.93
CA ASP A 61 -3.61 -28.90 13.70
C ASP A 61 -3.92 -27.68 12.84
N VAL A 62 -4.40 -26.59 13.45
CA VAL A 62 -4.70 -25.32 12.78
C VAL A 62 -3.44 -24.68 12.23
N ALA A 63 -2.35 -24.69 13.01
CA ALA A 63 -1.05 -24.20 12.56
C ALA A 63 -0.52 -25.01 11.37
N GLY A 64 -0.74 -26.33 11.36
CA GLY A 64 -0.38 -27.21 10.25
C GLY A 64 -1.13 -26.87 8.96
N GLU A 65 -2.45 -26.67 9.05
CA GLU A 65 -3.31 -26.35 7.89
C GLU A 65 -2.95 -24.99 7.26
N ILE A 66 -2.72 -23.97 8.11
CA ILE A 66 -2.25 -22.65 7.66
C ILE A 66 -0.87 -22.77 7.01
N SER A 67 0.06 -23.48 7.63
CA SER A 67 1.44 -23.60 7.13
C SER A 67 1.50 -24.34 5.79
N ALA A 68 0.70 -25.40 5.63
CA ALA A 68 0.58 -26.13 4.37
C ALA A 68 0.06 -25.22 3.24
N SER A 69 -0.94 -24.40 3.53
CA SER A 69 -1.51 -23.45 2.57
C SER A 69 -0.58 -22.28 2.22
N MET A 70 0.37 -21.96 3.11
CA MET A 70 1.28 -20.83 2.96
C MET A 70 2.67 -21.17 2.42
N LEU A 71 2.96 -22.44 2.15
CA LEU A 71 4.29 -22.91 1.73
C LEU A 71 4.81 -22.22 0.45
N ASP A 72 3.90 -21.95 -0.49
CA ASP A 72 4.21 -21.25 -1.74
C ASP A 72 3.88 -19.76 -1.69
N SER A 73 3.38 -19.26 -0.55
CA SER A 73 3.05 -17.85 -0.37
C SER A 73 4.32 -17.01 -0.15
N PRO A 74 4.33 -15.74 -0.60
CA PRO A 74 5.46 -14.87 -0.38
C PRO A 74 5.64 -14.59 1.12
N ARG A 75 6.90 -14.46 1.55
CA ARG A 75 7.24 -14.17 2.97
C ARG A 75 6.61 -12.89 3.52
N ALA A 76 6.20 -11.96 2.64
CA ALA A 76 5.46 -10.77 3.04
C ALA A 76 4.11 -11.13 3.67
N ASP A 77 3.39 -12.09 3.09
CA ASP A 77 2.07 -12.51 3.53
C ASP A 77 2.14 -13.29 4.85
N VAL A 78 3.15 -14.14 5.01
CA VAL A 78 3.42 -14.83 6.28
C VAL A 78 3.65 -13.81 7.42
N ARG A 79 4.49 -12.80 7.19
CA ARG A 79 4.76 -11.75 8.18
C ARG A 79 3.52 -10.91 8.48
N ARG A 80 2.71 -10.62 7.45
CA ARG A 80 1.45 -9.88 7.55
C ARG A 80 0.47 -10.59 8.50
N LEU A 81 0.26 -11.89 8.30
CA LEU A 81 -0.61 -12.70 9.15
C LEU A 81 -0.07 -12.87 10.57
N LEU A 82 1.23 -13.15 10.75
CA LEU A 82 1.85 -13.24 12.08
C LEU A 82 1.75 -11.92 12.86
N ALA A 83 1.86 -10.78 12.17
CA ALA A 83 1.66 -9.47 12.77
C ALA A 83 0.19 -9.22 13.13
N GLY A 84 -0.76 -9.72 12.33
CA GLY A 84 -2.19 -9.71 12.64
C GLY A 84 -2.51 -10.48 13.92
N LEU A 85 -2.00 -11.71 14.06
CA LEU A 85 -2.15 -12.52 15.28
C LEU A 85 -1.55 -11.86 16.52
N ALA A 86 -0.41 -11.18 16.37
CA ALA A 86 0.20 -10.44 17.47
C ALA A 86 -0.62 -9.21 17.91
N ARG A 87 -1.41 -8.62 17.01
CA ARG A 87 -2.25 -7.44 17.29
C ARG A 87 -3.61 -7.80 17.87
N HIS A 88 -4.15 -8.95 17.48
CA HIS A 88 -5.51 -9.38 17.85
C HIS A 88 -5.51 -10.78 18.46
N PRO A 89 -5.35 -10.89 19.80
CA PRO A 89 -5.41 -12.18 20.49
C PRO A 89 -6.75 -12.92 20.34
N SER A 90 -7.84 -12.19 20.03
CA SER A 90 -9.14 -12.79 19.72
C SER A 90 -9.10 -13.68 18.49
N LEU A 91 -8.30 -13.33 17.46
CA LEU A 91 -8.19 -14.15 16.25
C LEU A 91 -7.61 -15.53 16.55
N VAL A 92 -6.65 -15.62 17.48
CA VAL A 92 -6.10 -16.90 17.94
C VAL A 92 -7.18 -17.73 18.63
N SER A 93 -8.00 -17.08 19.46
CA SER A 93 -9.12 -17.73 20.15
C SER A 93 -10.17 -18.24 19.16
N ASP A 94 -10.53 -17.44 18.16
CA ASP A 94 -11.54 -17.77 17.16
C ASP A 94 -11.07 -18.89 16.21
N LEU A 95 -9.78 -18.89 15.84
CA LEU A 95 -9.15 -19.96 15.05
C LEU A 95 -9.10 -21.28 15.83
N ASN A 96 -8.69 -21.23 17.10
CA ASN A 96 -8.63 -22.43 17.94
C ASN A 96 -10.02 -22.98 18.29
N ALA A 97 -11.02 -22.11 18.42
CA ALA A 97 -12.42 -22.51 18.64
C ALA A 97 -13.11 -23.02 17.36
N GLY A 98 -12.50 -22.85 16.19
CA GLY A 98 -13.09 -23.19 14.90
C GLY A 98 -14.20 -22.24 14.43
N THR A 99 -14.41 -21.12 15.15
CA THR A 99 -15.35 -20.05 14.74
C THR A 99 -14.85 -19.36 13.48
N LEU A 100 -13.53 -19.19 13.35
CA LEU A 100 -12.87 -18.70 12.16
C LEU A 100 -12.14 -19.86 11.47
N LEU A 101 -12.46 -20.10 10.19
CA LEU A 101 -11.78 -21.12 9.40
C LEU A 101 -10.37 -20.64 9.00
N PRO A 102 -9.38 -21.54 8.93
CA PRO A 102 -8.03 -21.23 8.45
C PRO A 102 -8.02 -20.60 7.06
N SER A 103 -8.85 -21.10 6.14
CA SER A 103 -9.00 -20.53 4.79
C SER A 103 -9.51 -19.08 4.81
N SER A 104 -10.52 -18.80 5.63
CA SER A 104 -11.05 -17.44 5.80
C SER A 104 -10.01 -16.48 6.39
N PHE A 105 -9.20 -16.97 7.35
CA PHE A 105 -8.11 -16.18 7.94
C PHE A 105 -7.05 -15.77 6.90
N LEU A 106 -6.70 -16.66 5.97
CA LEU A 106 -5.74 -16.34 4.90
C LEU A 106 -6.23 -15.20 3.99
N THR A 107 -7.55 -15.11 3.79
CA THR A 107 -8.19 -14.09 2.93
C THR A 107 -8.47 -12.75 3.62
N LEU A 108 -8.15 -12.61 4.91
CA LEU A 108 -8.41 -11.35 5.62
C LEU A 108 -7.63 -10.17 5.04
N ASP A 109 -8.33 -9.06 4.85
CA ASP A 109 -7.77 -7.80 4.38
C ASP A 109 -6.84 -7.16 5.42
N ASP A 110 -5.95 -6.29 4.94
CA ASP A 110 -5.00 -5.58 5.80
C ASP A 110 -5.67 -4.74 6.89
N ASP A 111 -6.85 -4.20 6.61
CA ASP A 111 -7.60 -3.41 7.59
C ASP A 111 -8.19 -4.29 8.70
N ALA A 112 -8.57 -5.53 8.39
CA ALA A 112 -9.03 -6.51 9.38
C ALA A 112 -7.87 -6.98 10.29
N LEU A 113 -6.64 -6.99 9.78
CA LEU A 113 -5.43 -7.36 10.52
C LEU A 113 -4.70 -6.15 11.13
N ALA A 114 -5.10 -4.93 10.79
CA ALA A 114 -4.54 -3.70 11.32
C ALA A 114 -5.01 -3.46 12.75
N SER A 115 -4.24 -2.68 13.52
CA SER A 115 -4.76 -2.21 14.81
C SER A 115 -5.95 -1.27 14.56
N ARG A 116 -6.90 -1.25 15.50
CA ARG A 116 -8.09 -0.40 15.42
C ARG A 116 -7.75 1.06 15.11
N ALA A 117 -6.71 1.60 15.74
CA ALA A 117 -6.25 2.96 15.49
C ALA A 117 -5.80 3.20 14.04
N VAL A 118 -5.20 2.21 13.38
CA VAL A 118 -4.76 2.32 11.97
C VAL A 118 -5.94 2.18 11.03
N ALA A 119 -6.85 1.24 11.30
CA ALA A 119 -8.09 1.09 10.53
C ALA A 119 -8.94 2.38 10.59
N ASP A 120 -9.17 2.90 11.80
CA ASP A 120 -9.92 4.15 12.02
C ASP A 120 -9.23 5.35 11.33
N ALA A 121 -7.89 5.43 11.38
CA ALA A 121 -7.14 6.49 10.71
C ALA A 121 -7.22 6.40 9.17
N ARG A 122 -7.24 5.19 8.60
CA ARG A 122 -7.43 4.99 7.16
C ARG A 122 -8.85 5.36 6.74
N GLN A 123 -9.84 4.93 7.51
CA GLN A 123 -11.24 5.27 7.25
C GLN A 123 -11.48 6.78 7.27
N ARG A 124 -10.92 7.50 8.25
CA ARG A 124 -10.98 8.97 8.30
C ARG A 124 -10.31 9.61 7.09
N LYS A 125 -9.13 9.14 6.68
CA LYS A 125 -8.45 9.65 5.47
C LYS A 125 -9.27 9.45 4.19
N CYS A 126 -10.00 8.34 4.07
CA CYS A 126 -10.89 8.11 2.95
C CYS A 126 -12.07 9.10 2.95
N GLN A 127 -12.64 9.38 4.13
CA GLN A 127 -13.70 10.38 4.29
C GLN A 127 -13.20 11.81 3.97
N ASP A 128 -12.03 12.18 4.51
CA ASP A 128 -11.42 13.50 4.28
C ASP A 128 -11.05 13.71 2.80
N ALA A 129 -10.68 12.64 2.08
CA ALA A 129 -10.36 12.71 0.65
C ALA A 129 -11.62 13.02 -0.20
N ASP A 130 -12.78 12.47 0.16
CA ASP A 130 -14.04 12.78 -0.53
C ASP A 130 -14.56 14.19 -0.22
N GLU A 131 -14.24 14.75 0.95
CA GLU A 131 -14.56 16.14 1.30
C GLU A 131 -13.61 17.19 0.71
N SER A 132 -12.44 16.77 0.20
CA SER A 132 -11.44 17.68 -0.36
C SER A 132 -11.80 18.30 -1.72
N PHE A 133 -12.87 17.82 -2.36
CA PHE A 133 -13.36 18.33 -3.63
C PHE A 133 -14.51 19.33 -3.43
N ILE A 134 -14.43 20.47 -4.11
CA ILE A 134 -15.52 21.44 -4.15
C ILE A 134 -16.65 20.83 -4.98
N ARG A 135 -17.83 20.61 -4.40
CA ARG A 135 -18.98 20.10 -5.17
C ARG A 135 -19.48 21.19 -6.11
N MET A 136 -19.61 20.86 -7.40
CA MET A 136 -20.12 21.76 -8.42
C MET A 136 -21.15 21.05 -9.30
N GLU A 137 -21.91 21.80 -10.07
CA GLU A 137 -22.84 21.27 -11.07
C GLU A 137 -22.21 21.36 -12.46
N CYS A 138 -22.38 20.32 -13.28
CA CYS A 138 -21.86 20.31 -14.64
C CYS A 138 -22.71 21.21 -15.55
N PRO A 139 -22.09 22.17 -16.27
CA PRO A 139 -22.84 23.06 -17.17
C PRO A 139 -23.43 22.34 -18.39
N GLU A 140 -22.90 21.19 -18.79
CA GLU A 140 -23.41 20.44 -19.95
C GLU A 140 -24.56 19.49 -19.60
N CYS A 141 -24.47 18.77 -18.49
CA CYS A 141 -25.41 17.69 -18.17
C CYS A 141 -26.16 17.86 -16.85
N GLY A 142 -25.89 18.91 -16.06
CA GLY A 142 -26.53 19.14 -14.76
C GLY A 142 -26.14 18.15 -13.66
N ALA A 143 -25.23 17.21 -13.94
CA ALA A 143 -24.79 16.21 -12.97
C ALA A 143 -23.78 16.77 -11.96
N ASN A 144 -23.56 16.02 -10.87
CA ASN A 144 -22.55 16.36 -9.87
C ASN A 144 -21.14 16.32 -10.47
N ALA A 145 -20.36 17.34 -10.14
CA ALA A 145 -18.99 17.52 -10.59
C ALA A 145 -18.06 17.84 -9.42
N ARG A 146 -16.78 17.54 -9.63
CA ARG A 146 -15.70 17.77 -8.67
C ARG A 146 -14.89 18.99 -9.08
N GLY A 147 -14.78 19.94 -8.18
CA GLY A 147 -13.99 21.16 -8.30
C GLY A 147 -12.64 21.02 -7.61
N THR A 148 -11.59 21.42 -8.31
CA THR A 148 -10.22 21.48 -7.77
C THR A 148 -9.63 22.85 -8.04
N THR A 149 -9.11 23.51 -7.01
CA THR A 149 -8.40 24.79 -7.16
C THR A 149 -6.97 24.54 -7.57
N PHE A 150 -6.49 25.22 -8.60
CA PHE A 150 -5.09 25.19 -9.00
C PHE A 150 -4.59 26.62 -9.29
N LEU A 151 -3.30 26.84 -9.05
CA LEU A 151 -2.65 28.09 -9.41
C LEU A 151 -2.41 28.08 -10.92
N SER A 152 -3.00 29.01 -11.66
CA SER A 152 -2.65 29.21 -13.06
C SER A 152 -1.23 29.77 -13.12
N ALA A 153 -0.24 28.89 -13.28
CA ALA A 153 1.13 29.32 -13.44
C ALA A 153 1.30 30.03 -14.79
N ALA A 154 1.82 31.26 -14.75
CA ALA A 154 2.27 32.00 -15.91
C ALA A 154 3.38 31.18 -16.63
N GLY A 155 3.06 30.55 -17.77
CA GLY A 155 4.03 29.75 -18.50
C GLY A 155 3.57 29.11 -19.82
N ALA A 156 2.27 28.93 -20.04
CA ALA A 156 1.72 28.52 -21.33
C ALA A 156 0.99 29.69 -22.01
N LYS A 157 1.29 29.97 -23.28
CA LYS A 157 0.63 31.02 -24.07
C LYS A 157 -0.84 30.64 -24.32
N PRO A 158 -1.79 31.59 -24.40
CA PRO A 158 -1.63 33.05 -24.36
C PRO A 158 -1.54 33.58 -22.92
N MET A 159 -0.63 34.52 -22.69
CA MET A 159 -0.44 35.16 -21.39
C MET A 159 -1.49 36.25 -21.16
N MET A 160 -2.59 35.88 -20.49
CA MET A 160 -3.55 36.82 -19.93
C MET A 160 -3.41 36.78 -18.40
N GLY A 161 -2.62 37.69 -17.84
CA GLY A 161 -2.68 38.05 -16.42
C GLY A 161 -1.65 37.43 -15.46
N ARG A 162 -1.65 37.99 -14.23
CA ARG A 162 -0.89 37.52 -13.07
C ARG A 162 -1.36 36.10 -12.70
N ALA A 163 -0.51 35.30 -12.07
CA ALA A 163 -0.91 33.99 -11.56
C ALA A 163 -2.14 34.14 -10.65
N GLN A 164 -3.23 33.45 -10.98
CA GLN A 164 -4.48 33.49 -10.25
C GLN A 164 -4.89 32.08 -9.84
N ILE A 165 -5.53 31.95 -8.69
CA ILE A 165 -6.15 30.68 -8.31
C ILE A 165 -7.41 30.55 -9.17
N VAL A 166 -7.52 29.45 -9.91
CA VAL A 166 -8.70 29.14 -10.73
C VAL A 166 -9.30 27.83 -10.28
N LEU A 167 -10.61 27.72 -10.38
CA LEU A 167 -11.36 26.52 -10.03
C LEU A 167 -11.59 25.69 -11.30
N ARG A 168 -11.05 24.48 -11.38
CA ARG A 168 -11.35 23.54 -12.47
C ARG A 168 -12.39 22.52 -12.03
N GLY A 169 -13.46 22.46 -12.80
CA GLY A 169 -14.50 21.44 -12.69
C GLY A 169 -14.22 20.25 -13.57
N GLN A 170 -14.55 19.07 -13.05
CA GLN A 170 -14.62 17.83 -13.80
C GLN A 170 -15.92 17.11 -13.45
N CYS A 171 -16.78 16.89 -14.44
CA CYS A 171 -17.98 16.09 -14.27
C CYS A 171 -17.60 14.61 -14.11
N VAL A 172 -18.21 13.94 -13.14
CA VAL A 172 -17.98 12.50 -12.89
C VAL A 172 -18.71 11.65 -13.94
N ASP A 173 -19.84 12.13 -14.45
CA ASP A 173 -20.74 11.35 -15.30
C ASP A 173 -20.43 11.51 -16.80
N CYS A 174 -20.36 12.74 -17.30
CA CYS A 174 -20.08 12.99 -18.73
C CYS A 174 -18.60 13.27 -19.03
N GLY A 175 -17.76 13.43 -18.01
CA GLY A 175 -16.34 13.72 -18.18
C GLY A 175 -16.01 15.14 -18.67
N HIS A 176 -17.00 16.03 -18.77
CA HIS A 176 -16.79 17.43 -19.16
C HIS A 176 -15.85 18.14 -18.16
N VAL A 177 -14.88 18.90 -18.69
CA VAL A 177 -13.87 19.63 -17.90
C VAL A 177 -13.92 21.11 -18.28
N TRP A 178 -14.05 21.99 -17.29
CA TRP A 178 -14.10 23.43 -17.50
C TRP A 178 -13.36 24.18 -16.39
N ILE A 179 -13.08 25.45 -16.65
CA ILE A 179 -12.59 26.39 -15.65
C ILE A 179 -13.78 27.24 -15.24
N ALA A 180 -14.13 27.21 -13.96
CA ALA A 180 -15.11 28.12 -13.38
C ALA A 180 -14.39 29.43 -13.04
N ASP A 181 -14.84 30.52 -13.66
CA ASP A 181 -14.36 31.85 -13.32
C ASP A 181 -14.92 32.25 -11.95
N ASP A 182 -14.02 32.56 -11.01
CA ASP A 182 -14.37 33.11 -9.71
C ASP A 182 -14.83 34.57 -9.95
N ARG A 183 -16.08 34.87 -9.60
CA ARG A 183 -16.66 36.21 -9.77
C ARG A 183 -16.28 37.13 -8.63
#